data_AF-A0A9W9Z1I5-F1
#
_entry.id   AF-A0A9W9Z1I5-F1
#
_cell.length_a   1.000
_cell.length_b   1.000
_cell.length_c   1.000
_cell.angle_alpha   90.00
_cell.angle_beta   90.00
_cell.angle_gamma   90.00
#
_symmetry.space_group_name_H-M   'P 1'
#
loop_
_entity.id
_entity.type
_entity.pdbx_description
1 polymer ?
#
loop_
_entity_poly.entity_id
_entity_poly.type
_entity_poly.pdbx_seq_one_letter_code
_entity_poly.pdbx_strand_id
1 'polypeptide(L)'
;MGGLNFQKPDSGMHLNQGKFRKNGGCGYILKPDSLRNREKSNYHPMIKESPKNGKSCYFTIEMKTLSFQYVLMWRRFGVPEDCAILSTEPTMDKLNPQFENTKQLFKIIMPETGE
;
A
#
# COMPACT_ATOMS: atom_id res chain seq x y z
N MET A 1 -16.98 -11.60 -6.99
CA MET A 1 -15.86 -11.88 -6.06
C MET A 1 -14.74 -12.49 -6.87
N GLY A 2 -13.50 -12.03 -6.70
CA GLY A 2 -12.35 -12.79 -7.17
C GLY A 2 -12.07 -13.90 -6.16
N GLY A 3 -12.17 -15.16 -6.55
CA GLY A 3 -11.82 -16.27 -5.67
C GLY A 3 -10.30 -16.36 -5.54
N LEU A 4 -9.80 -16.38 -4.30
CA LEU A 4 -8.40 -16.69 -4.00
C LEU A 4 -8.32 -18.10 -3.42
N ASN A 5 -7.17 -18.76 -3.61
CA ASN A 5 -6.89 -20.05 -3.03
C ASN A 5 -6.41 -19.87 -1.58
N PHE A 6 -7.27 -20.16 -0.58
CA PHE A 6 -6.96 -20.04 0.86
C PHE A 6 -5.90 -21.01 1.37
N GLN A 7 -5.58 -22.06 0.61
CA GLN A 7 -4.55 -23.03 0.97
C GLN A 7 -3.15 -22.58 0.53
N LYS A 8 -3.03 -21.51 -0.28
CA LYS A 8 -1.75 -20.98 -0.75
C LYS A 8 -1.37 -19.70 0.00
N PRO A 9 -0.25 -19.69 0.76
CA PRO A 9 0.25 -18.49 1.42
C PRO A 9 1.06 -17.63 0.44
N ASP A 10 0.40 -17.11 -0.59
CA ASP A 10 1.00 -16.20 -1.58
C ASP A 10 0.78 -14.72 -1.24
N SER A 11 1.38 -13.82 -2.02
CA SER A 11 1.25 -12.38 -1.81
C SER A 11 -0.19 -11.89 -1.96
N GLY A 12 -1.00 -12.52 -2.82
CA GLY A 12 -2.43 -12.22 -2.98
C GLY A 12 -3.22 -12.58 -1.72
N MET A 13 -2.92 -13.72 -1.10
CA MET A 13 -3.50 -14.14 0.17
C MET A 13 -3.07 -13.21 1.32
N HIS A 14 -1.80 -12.83 1.40
CA HIS A 14 -1.33 -11.88 2.42
C HIS A 14 -2.03 -10.51 2.29
N LEU A 15 -2.19 -10.01 1.07
CA LEU A 15 -2.92 -8.77 0.79
C LEU A 15 -4.39 -8.90 1.21
N ASN A 16 -5.05 -9.99 0.80
CA ASN A 16 -6.43 -10.27 1.17
C ASN A 16 -6.64 -10.35 2.68
N GLN A 17 -5.76 -11.06 3.40
CA GLN A 17 -5.81 -11.13 4.86
C GLN A 17 -5.58 -9.75 5.50
N GLY A 18 -4.61 -8.96 5.02
CA GLY A 18 -4.37 -7.60 5.50
C GLY A 18 -5.60 -6.70 5.31
N LYS A 19 -6.20 -6.74 4.12
CA LYS A 19 -7.42 -6.01 3.76
C LYS A 19 -8.56 -6.32 4.73
N PHE A 20 -8.89 -7.60 4.90
CA PHE A 20 -10.03 -8.05 5.68
C PHE A 20 -9.83 -8.06 7.19
N ARG A 21 -8.65 -7.66 7.71
CA ARG A 21 -8.51 -7.29 9.13
C ARG A 21 -9.29 -6.03 9.50
N LYS A 22 -9.56 -5.16 8.53
CA LYS A 22 -10.40 -3.96 8.73
C LYS A 22 -11.82 -4.39 9.16
N ASN A 23 -12.53 -3.46 9.80
CA ASN A 23 -13.90 -3.69 10.28
C ASN A 23 -14.03 -4.94 11.19
N GLY A 24 -13.05 -5.14 12.08
CA GLY A 24 -13.06 -6.22 13.06
C GLY A 24 -12.93 -7.62 12.48
N GLY A 25 -12.46 -7.78 11.24
CA GLY A 25 -12.30 -9.13 10.67
C GLY A 25 -13.57 -9.77 10.14
N CYS A 26 -14.69 -9.03 10.04
CA CYS A 26 -16.00 -9.62 9.77
C CYS A 26 -16.20 -10.10 8.31
N GLY A 27 -15.18 -10.00 7.46
CA GLY A 27 -15.25 -10.38 6.04
C GLY A 27 -15.92 -9.35 5.13
N TYR A 28 -16.36 -8.20 5.66
CA TYR A 28 -17.00 -7.14 4.88
C TYR A 28 -16.31 -5.80 5.12
N ILE A 29 -15.99 -5.12 4.01
CA ILE A 29 -15.40 -3.79 4.00
C ILE A 29 -16.22 -2.93 3.07
N LEU A 30 -16.66 -1.79 3.58
CA LEU A 30 -17.37 -0.81 2.78
C LEU A 30 -16.41 -0.21 1.75
N LYS A 31 -16.81 -0.23 0.47
CA LYS A 31 -16.05 0.45 -0.58
C LYS A 31 -16.03 1.96 -0.32
N PRO A 32 -14.95 2.67 -0.67
CA PRO A 32 -14.92 4.12 -0.60
C PRO A 32 -16.05 4.77 -1.40
N ASP A 33 -16.44 5.98 -0.99
CA ASP A 33 -17.54 6.71 -1.63
C ASP A 33 -17.28 6.96 -3.12
N SER A 34 -16.01 7.19 -3.51
CA SER A 34 -15.58 7.35 -4.90
C SER A 34 -15.86 6.12 -5.77
N LEU A 35 -16.03 4.93 -5.18
CA LEU A 35 -16.40 3.68 -5.87
C LEU A 35 -17.86 3.27 -5.67
N ARG A 36 -18.62 3.99 -4.82
CA ARG A 36 -19.99 3.64 -4.42
C ARG A 36 -21.04 4.63 -4.96
N ASN A 37 -20.74 5.93 -4.97
CA ASN A 37 -21.69 6.96 -5.37
C ASN A 37 -21.52 7.34 -6.84
N ARG A 38 -22.45 6.89 -7.69
CA ARG A 38 -22.40 7.12 -9.15
C ARG A 38 -22.48 8.59 -9.55
N GLU A 39 -23.14 9.43 -8.77
CA GLU A 39 -23.28 10.87 -9.06
C GLU A 39 -22.02 11.66 -8.69
N LYS A 40 -21.25 11.17 -7.70
CA LYS A 40 -20.01 11.80 -7.23
C LYS A 40 -18.74 11.13 -7.76
N SER A 41 -18.88 9.96 -8.40
CA SER A 41 -17.75 9.16 -8.86
C SER A 41 -17.26 9.64 -10.23
N ASN A 42 -16.09 10.25 -10.23
CA ASN A 42 -15.26 10.43 -11.43
C ASN A 42 -14.11 9.41 -11.44
N TYR A 43 -14.31 8.24 -10.84
CA TYR A 43 -13.27 7.23 -10.73
C TYR A 43 -12.99 6.60 -12.10
N HIS A 44 -11.71 6.47 -12.42
CA HIS A 44 -11.23 5.66 -13.52
C HIS A 44 -10.05 4.80 -13.02
N PRO A 45 -9.97 3.49 -13.35
CA PRO A 45 -8.87 2.64 -12.86
C PRO A 45 -7.48 3.14 -13.26
N MET A 46 -7.38 3.81 -14.40
CA MET A 46 -6.14 4.39 -14.95
C MET A 46 -6.06 5.92 -14.74
N ILE A 47 -6.65 6.41 -13.63
CA ILE A 47 -6.60 7.82 -13.29
C ILE A 47 -5.16 8.26 -12.99
N LYS A 48 -4.76 9.42 -13.51
CA LYS A 48 -3.39 9.96 -13.37
C LYS A 48 -3.28 11.08 -12.33
N GLU A 49 -4.41 11.64 -11.93
CA GLU A 49 -4.49 12.76 -11.00
C GLU A 49 -5.71 12.61 -10.10
N SER A 50 -5.71 13.24 -8.93
CA SER A 50 -6.86 13.17 -8.05
C SER A 50 -8.12 13.71 -8.73
N PRO A 51 -9.30 13.07 -8.53
CA PRO A 51 -10.56 13.60 -9.02
C PRO A 51 -10.78 15.05 -8.54
N LYS A 52 -11.56 15.86 -9.26
CA LYS A 52 -11.80 17.29 -8.93
C LYS A 52 -12.24 17.56 -7.47
N ASN A 53 -12.87 16.57 -6.81
CA ASN A 53 -13.27 16.62 -5.40
C ASN A 53 -12.64 15.48 -4.57
N GLY A 54 -11.63 14.81 -5.12
CA GLY A 54 -10.91 13.72 -4.48
C GLY A 54 -9.88 14.23 -3.49
N LYS A 55 -9.60 13.44 -2.46
CA LYS A 55 -8.52 13.74 -1.52
C LYS A 55 -7.20 13.24 -2.11
N SER A 56 -6.14 14.03 -1.95
CA SER A 56 -4.76 13.58 -2.18
C SER A 56 -3.96 13.76 -0.90
N CYS A 57 -2.88 13.01 -0.75
CA CYS A 57 -1.97 13.20 0.36
C CYS A 57 -0.53 12.92 -0.05
N TYR A 58 0.39 13.37 0.80
CA TYR A 58 1.78 12.97 0.74
C TYR A 58 2.04 12.01 1.91
N PHE A 59 2.82 10.97 1.62
CA PHE A 59 3.23 10.00 2.62
C PHE A 59 4.75 9.87 2.60
N THR A 60 5.36 9.83 3.78
CA THR A 60 6.80 9.60 3.93
C THR A 60 7.04 8.26 4.61
N ILE A 61 8.00 7.51 4.09
CA ILE A 61 8.48 6.29 4.72
C ILE A 61 9.94 6.49 5.08
N GLU A 62 10.26 6.19 6.33
CA GLU A 62 11.62 6.11 6.84
C GLU A 62 11.82 4.69 7.36
N MET A 63 12.65 3.91 6.69
CA MET A 63 12.99 2.56 7.14
C MET A 63 14.17 2.64 8.12
N LYS A 64 13.95 2.20 9.35
CA LYS A 64 14.99 2.05 10.38
C LYS A 64 15.08 0.58 10.75
N THR A 65 16.18 -0.05 10.36
CA THR A 65 16.45 -1.45 10.74
C THR A 65 17.38 -1.46 11.94
N LEU A 66 17.08 -2.30 12.93
CA LEU A 66 17.85 -2.40 14.19
C LEU A 66 18.87 -3.55 14.19
N SER A 67 18.84 -4.48 13.22
CA SER A 67 19.78 -5.61 13.18
C SER A 67 19.78 -6.37 11.84
N PHE A 68 20.97 -6.87 11.46
CA PHE A 68 21.39 -7.83 10.42
C PHE A 68 20.57 -8.06 9.13
N GLN A 69 21.27 -8.06 7.99
CA GLN A 69 21.09 -8.85 6.75
C GLN A 69 19.69 -9.01 6.09
N TYR A 70 18.67 -8.28 6.51
CA TYR A 70 17.39 -8.29 5.81
C TYR A 70 17.30 -7.17 4.78
N VAL A 71 16.97 -7.55 3.54
CA VAL A 71 16.42 -6.61 2.56
C VAL A 71 14.96 -6.42 2.90
N LEU A 72 14.58 -5.21 3.31
CA LEU A 72 13.20 -4.84 3.52
C LEU A 72 12.63 -4.40 2.19
N MET A 73 11.58 -5.08 1.73
CA MET A 73 10.78 -4.65 0.59
C MET A 73 9.46 -4.10 1.10
N TRP A 74 9.19 -2.85 0.79
CA TRP A 74 7.89 -2.23 0.98
C TRP A 74 7.19 -2.09 -0.37
N ARG A 75 5.90 -2.38 -0.42
CA ARG A 75 5.09 -2.26 -1.62
C ARG A 75 3.74 -1.64 -1.29
N ARG A 76 3.34 -0.63 -2.06
CA ARG A 76 1.99 -0.08 -2.03
C ARG A 76 1.13 -0.68 -3.13
N PHE A 77 -0.12 -0.94 -2.79
CA PHE A 77 -1.15 -1.37 -3.72
C PHE A 77 -2.28 -0.35 -3.72
N GLY A 78 -2.87 -0.10 -4.89
CA GLY A 78 -3.92 0.90 -5.09
C GLY A 78 -4.18 1.10 -6.58
N VAL A 79 -4.57 2.31 -6.98
CA VAL A 79 -4.53 2.69 -8.40
C VAL A 79 -3.08 2.63 -8.93
N PRO A 80 -2.87 2.37 -10.25
CA PRO A 80 -1.52 2.21 -10.81
C PRO A 80 -0.59 3.38 -10.52
N GLU A 81 -1.11 4.61 -10.53
CA GLU A 81 -0.35 5.83 -10.23
C GLU A 81 0.15 5.90 -8.77
N ASP A 82 -0.54 5.23 -7.83
CA ASP A 82 -0.18 5.22 -6.41
C ASP A 82 0.73 4.04 -6.04
N CYS A 83 0.91 3.07 -6.95
CA CYS A 83 1.71 1.87 -6.70
C CYS A 83 3.20 2.20 -6.68
N ALA A 84 3.89 1.71 -5.66
CA ALA A 84 5.33 1.92 -5.51
C ALA A 84 5.96 0.69 -4.85
N ILE A 85 7.22 0.42 -5.18
CA ILE A 85 8.04 -0.60 -4.55
C ILE A 85 9.34 0.07 -4.10
N LEU A 86 9.69 -0.15 -2.83
CA LEU A 86 10.93 0.29 -2.20
C LEU A 86 11.65 -0.95 -1.70
N SER A 87 12.96 -1.04 -1.90
CA SER A 87 13.80 -2.05 -1.27
C SER A 87 15.03 -1.40 -0.63
N THR A 88 15.44 -1.84 0.56
CA THR A 88 16.76 -1.49 1.10
C THR A 88 17.88 -2.23 0.36
N GLU A 89 19.06 -1.65 0.34
CA GLU A 89 20.29 -2.37 -0.05
C GLU A 89 20.75 -3.28 1.10
N PRO A 90 21.32 -4.46 0.82
CA PRO A 90 21.85 -5.32 1.88
C PRO A 90 23.06 -4.69 2.57
N THR A 91 22.96 -4.41 3.87
CA THR A 91 24.09 -3.91 4.67
C THR A 91 24.85 -5.05 5.34
N MET A 92 26.18 -5.06 5.20
CA MET A 92 27.07 -6.09 5.74
C MET A 92 27.53 -5.85 7.19
N ASP A 93 27.09 -4.75 7.81
CA ASP A 93 27.57 -4.36 9.14
C ASP A 93 26.91 -5.16 10.27
N LYS A 94 27.73 -5.89 11.03
CA LYS A 94 27.32 -7.01 11.89
C LYS A 94 26.95 -6.64 13.33
N LEU A 95 26.94 -5.37 13.72
CA LEU A 95 26.67 -5.01 15.13
C LEU A 95 25.69 -3.85 15.29
N ASN A 96 25.57 -2.97 14.29
CA ASN A 96 24.60 -1.88 14.29
C ASN A 96 24.40 -1.31 12.86
N PRO A 97 23.78 -2.06 11.92
CA PRO A 97 23.60 -1.59 10.56
C PRO A 97 22.71 -0.33 10.56
N GLN A 98 23.30 0.82 10.27
CA GLN A 98 22.56 2.05 10.02
C GLN A 98 22.33 2.17 8.52
N PHE A 99 21.08 2.04 8.11
CA PHE A 99 20.70 2.36 6.74
C PHE A 99 20.68 3.88 6.63
N GLU A 100 21.26 4.42 5.55
CA GLU A 100 21.11 5.83 5.23
C GLU A 100 19.62 6.14 5.20
N ASN A 101 19.17 7.03 6.09
CA ASN A 101 17.75 7.32 6.34
C ASN A 101 17.11 7.84 5.05
N THR A 102 16.71 6.94 4.16
CA THR A 102 16.16 7.31 2.87
C THR A 102 14.69 7.62 3.11
N LYS A 103 14.42 8.85 3.53
CA LYS A 103 13.06 9.38 3.59
C LYS A 103 12.57 9.51 2.16
N GLN A 104 11.69 8.60 1.76
CA GLN A 104 11.04 8.70 0.46
C GLN A 104 9.67 9.33 0.61
N LEU A 105 9.47 10.43 -0.12
CA LEU A 105 8.21 11.15 -0.21
C LEU A 105 7.43 10.62 -1.42
N PHE A 106 6.21 10.17 -1.18
CA PHE A 106 5.30 9.71 -2.22
C PHE A 106 4.08 10.62 -2.27
N LYS A 107 3.70 11.06 -3.46
CA LYS A 107 2.37 11.63 -3.71
C LYS A 107 1.38 10.48 -3.89
N ILE A 108 0.22 10.58 -3.25
CA ILE A 108 -0.88 9.61 -3.36
C ILE A 108 -2.10 10.37 -3.87
N ILE A 109 -2.59 9.97 -5.05
CA ILE A 109 -3.71 10.62 -5.73
C ILE A 109 -5.08 10.10 -5.28
N MET A 110 -5.15 8.86 -4.77
CA MET A 110 -6.39 8.23 -4.28
C MET A 110 -6.14 7.38 -3.03
N PRO A 111 -5.86 8.00 -1.87
CA PRO A 111 -5.50 7.30 -0.63
C PRO A 111 -6.59 6.35 -0.12
N GLU A 112 -7.87 6.61 -0.45
CA GLU A 112 -8.97 5.73 -0.04
C GLU A 112 -8.95 4.36 -0.74
N THR A 113 -8.18 4.22 -1.83
CA THR A 113 -8.02 2.95 -2.56
C THR A 113 -6.85 2.12 -2.06
N GLY A 114 -5.98 2.70 -1.22
CA GLY A 114 -4.79 2.05 -0.69
C GLY A 114 -5.08 1.00 0.38
N GLU A 115 -4.25 -0.05 0.38
CA GLU A 115 -4.17 -1.09 1.42
C GLU A 115 -2.85 -1.04 2.16
#